data_AF-A0A7R8X0D7-F1
#
_entry.id   AF-A0A7R8X0D7-F1
#
_cell.length_a   1.000
_cell.length_b   1.000
_cell.length_c   1.000
_cell.angle_alpha   90.00
_cell.angle_beta   90.00
_cell.angle_gamma   90.00
#
_symmetry.space_group_name_H-M   'P 1'
#
loop_
_entity.id
_entity.type
_entity.pdbx_description
1 polymer ?
#
loop_
_entity_poly.entity_id
_entity_poly.type
_entity_poly.pdbx_seq_one_letter_code
_entity_poly.pdbx_strand_id
1 'polypeptide(L)'
;NGTYGNVNIAINAISAATRPHTFLSVTKEGKTAIFATEGNEDCHVILRGGQTTNYDADSVADTVAQLEKAKLPPYLMIDFSHANSSKDYRKQPEVAADVARQMADGQKAICGVMIESHLVEGNQKADGKKREELVYGQSITDACINWDTTEQVLRELAAAVRQRRAKNAES
;
A
#
# COMPACT_ATOMS: atom_id res chain seq x y z
N ASN A 1 6.60 4.60 -2.76
CA ASN A 1 7.95 5.21 -2.71
C ASN A 1 9.00 4.22 -3.23
N GLY A 2 10.25 4.67 -3.48
CA GLY A 2 11.36 3.80 -3.92
C GLY A 2 11.90 2.89 -2.80
N THR A 3 12.75 1.90 -3.13
CA THR A 3 13.25 0.87 -2.20
C THR A 3 14.03 1.40 -1.01
N TYR A 4 14.64 2.58 -1.13
CA TYR A 4 15.35 3.24 -0.04
C TYR A 4 14.50 4.24 0.73
N GLY A 5 13.20 4.34 0.46
CA GLY A 5 12.28 5.24 1.17
C GLY A 5 11.99 6.56 0.42
N ASN A 6 12.71 6.85 -0.68
CA ASN A 6 12.52 8.10 -1.42
C ASN A 6 11.12 8.22 -2.04
N VAL A 7 10.33 9.15 -1.52
CA VAL A 7 8.95 9.44 -1.95
C VAL A 7 8.91 10.22 -3.28
N ASN A 8 9.92 11.07 -3.56
CA ASN A 8 9.96 11.89 -4.78
C ASN A 8 9.92 11.06 -6.07
N ILE A 9 10.44 9.82 -6.05
CA ILE A 9 10.34 8.91 -7.20
C ILE A 9 8.87 8.62 -7.51
N ALA A 10 8.04 8.39 -6.50
CA ALA A 10 6.61 8.14 -6.68
C ALA A 10 5.86 9.42 -7.10
N ILE A 11 6.19 10.57 -6.52
CA ILE A 11 5.60 11.87 -6.90
C ILE A 11 5.86 12.18 -8.37
N ASN A 12 7.11 12.02 -8.83
CA ASN A 12 7.47 12.21 -10.23
C ASN A 12 6.75 11.22 -11.14
N ALA A 13 6.59 9.97 -10.71
CA ALA A 13 5.86 8.96 -11.45
C ALA A 13 4.38 9.32 -11.61
N ILE A 14 3.73 9.83 -10.55
CA ILE A 14 2.35 10.33 -10.60
C ILE A 14 2.24 11.50 -11.56
N SER A 15 3.11 12.51 -11.44
CA SER A 15 3.12 13.67 -12.35
C SER A 15 3.36 13.30 -13.82
N ALA A 16 4.08 12.21 -14.08
CA ALA A 16 4.23 11.68 -15.42
C ALA A 16 2.97 10.94 -15.86
N ALA A 17 2.40 10.07 -15.02
CA ALA A 17 1.22 9.27 -15.33
C ALA A 17 -0.03 10.11 -15.61
N THR A 18 -0.17 11.29 -14.98
CA THR A 18 -1.31 12.20 -15.19
C THR A 18 -1.30 12.91 -16.55
N ARG A 19 -0.34 12.62 -17.43
CA ARG A 19 -0.19 13.28 -18.74
C ARG A 19 -0.33 12.27 -19.88
N PRO A 20 -0.76 12.72 -21.07
CA PRO A 20 -0.72 11.90 -22.28
C PRO A 20 0.70 11.40 -22.61
N HIS A 21 0.81 10.14 -23.00
CA HIS A 21 2.06 9.54 -23.50
C HIS A 21 1.84 8.81 -24.82
N THR A 22 2.88 8.81 -25.66
CA THR A 22 2.96 7.99 -26.87
C THR A 22 4.10 6.99 -26.75
N PHE A 23 3.83 5.70 -26.91
CA PHE A 23 4.82 4.63 -26.75
C PHE A 23 4.52 3.40 -27.62
N LEU A 24 5.51 2.53 -27.80
CA LEU A 24 5.35 1.26 -28.51
C LEU A 24 4.80 0.18 -27.58
N SER A 25 3.76 -0.52 -28.00
CA SER A 25 3.20 -1.65 -27.26
C SER A 25 2.57 -2.68 -28.20
N VAL A 26 1.87 -3.66 -27.63
CA VAL A 26 1.28 -4.79 -28.34
C VAL A 26 -0.25 -4.70 -28.29
N THR A 27 -0.91 -4.87 -29.44
CA THR A 27 -2.37 -4.93 -29.53
C THR A 27 -2.90 -6.26 -28.98
N LYS A 28 -4.22 -6.35 -28.75
CA LYS A 28 -4.86 -7.58 -28.25
C LYS A 28 -4.68 -8.77 -29.20
N GLU A 29 -4.42 -8.50 -30.48
CA GLU A 29 -4.15 -9.49 -31.52
C GLU A 29 -2.67 -9.88 -31.61
N GLY A 30 -1.83 -9.40 -30.69
CA GLY A 30 -0.40 -9.74 -30.64
C GLY A 30 0.47 -8.97 -31.63
N LYS A 31 -0.01 -7.86 -32.19
CA LYS A 31 0.75 -7.04 -33.15
C LYS A 31 1.39 -5.85 -32.46
N THR A 32 2.57 -5.44 -32.91
CA THR A 32 3.21 -4.21 -32.43
C THR A 32 2.52 -2.97 -33.01
N ALA A 33 2.25 -1.97 -32.17
CA ALA A 33 1.66 -0.70 -32.58
C ALA A 33 2.16 0.47 -31.72
N ILE A 34 1.93 1.69 -32.19
CA ILE A 34 2.13 2.91 -31.42
C ILE A 34 0.81 3.21 -30.68
N PHE A 35 0.89 3.39 -29.37
CA PHE A 35 -0.23 3.74 -28.50
C PHE A 35 -0.11 5.18 -28.07
N ALA A 36 -1.26 5.85 -27.95
CA ALA A 36 -1.40 7.13 -27.28
C ALA A 36 -2.37 6.97 -26.10
N THR A 37 -2.04 7.57 -24.97
CA THR A 37 -2.86 7.55 -23.75
C THR A 37 -3.30 8.97 -23.39
N GLU A 38 -4.39 9.10 -22.63
CA GLU A 38 -4.92 10.40 -22.21
C GLU A 38 -4.28 10.91 -20.90
N GLY A 39 -3.55 10.03 -20.20
CA GLY A 39 -3.11 10.26 -18.82
C GLY A 39 -4.06 9.61 -17.81
N ASN A 40 -3.61 9.49 -16.56
CA ASN A 40 -4.35 8.90 -15.45
C ASN A 40 -4.27 9.82 -14.22
N GLU A 41 -5.37 10.48 -13.88
CA GLU A 41 -5.49 11.38 -12.73
C GLU A 41 -5.70 10.65 -11.40
N ASP A 42 -6.07 9.37 -11.43
CA ASP A 42 -6.40 8.54 -10.26
C ASP A 42 -5.17 7.82 -9.68
N CYS A 43 -4.02 8.49 -9.69
CA CYS A 43 -2.75 7.96 -9.19
C CYS A 43 -2.46 8.45 -7.76
N HIS A 44 -1.84 7.61 -6.93
CA HIS A 44 -1.50 7.95 -5.55
C HIS A 44 -0.17 7.33 -5.11
N VAL A 45 0.38 7.87 -4.01
CA VAL A 45 1.59 7.32 -3.38
C VAL A 45 1.22 6.13 -2.50
N ILE A 46 2.03 5.08 -2.56
CA ILE A 46 2.06 4.01 -1.56
C ILE A 46 3.31 4.20 -0.69
N LEU A 47 3.13 4.35 0.62
CA LEU A 47 4.18 4.33 1.64
C LEU A 47 4.40 2.89 2.09
N ARG A 48 5.57 2.32 1.77
CA ARG A 48 5.91 0.90 1.99
C ARG A 48 7.26 0.68 2.68
N GLY A 49 7.73 1.70 3.39
CA GLY A 49 9.04 1.76 4.03
C GLY A 49 10.21 1.87 3.06
N GLY A 50 11.42 1.79 3.60
CA GLY A 50 12.68 1.79 2.87
C GLY A 50 13.82 1.28 3.74
N GLN A 51 14.84 2.12 3.97
CA GLN A 51 15.85 1.83 5.01
C GLN A 51 15.23 1.87 6.41
N THR A 52 14.21 2.70 6.60
CA THR A 52 13.37 2.79 7.80
C THR A 52 11.91 2.60 7.43
N THR A 53 11.06 2.37 8.43
CA THR A 53 9.61 2.44 8.28
C THR A 53 9.18 3.86 7.93
N ASN A 54 8.01 4.02 7.32
CA ASN A 54 7.44 5.34 6.98
C ASN A 54 5.91 5.39 7.08
N TYR A 55 5.33 4.65 8.02
CA TYR A 55 3.88 4.63 8.27
C TYR A 55 3.45 5.58 9.40
N ASP A 56 4.40 6.07 10.20
CA ASP A 56 4.16 6.97 11.32
C ASP A 56 3.62 8.34 10.87
N ALA A 57 3.02 9.07 11.82
CA ALA A 57 2.36 10.34 11.55
C ALA A 57 3.29 11.40 10.93
N ASP A 58 4.56 11.43 11.32
CA ASP A 58 5.56 12.38 10.79
C ASP A 58 5.86 12.07 9.32
N SER A 59 6.06 10.79 8.99
CA SER A 59 6.26 10.33 7.61
C SER A 59 5.05 10.61 6.71
N VAL A 60 3.83 10.43 7.25
CA VAL A 60 2.58 10.77 6.55
C VAL A 60 2.49 12.27 6.31
N ALA A 61 2.75 13.11 7.32
CA ALA A 61 2.71 14.56 7.22
C ALA A 61 3.74 15.12 6.22
N ASP A 62 4.97 14.61 6.25
CA ASP A 62 6.02 14.99 5.30
C ASP A 62 5.62 14.61 3.85
N THR A 63 5.07 13.42 3.65
CA THR A 63 4.59 12.99 2.32
C THR A 63 3.45 13.86 1.83
N VAL A 64 2.50 14.21 2.69
CA VAL A 64 1.39 15.13 2.36
C VAL A 64 1.93 16.48 1.92
N ALA A 65 2.87 17.06 2.69
CA ALA A 65 3.48 18.35 2.34
C ALA A 65 4.22 18.30 0.99
N GLN A 66 4.89 17.19 0.68
CA GLN A 66 5.54 16.99 -0.63
C GLN A 66 4.53 16.88 -1.78
N LEU A 67 3.40 16.19 -1.58
CA LEU A 67 2.32 16.10 -2.56
C LEU A 67 1.67 17.47 -2.84
N GLU A 68 1.38 18.24 -1.79
CA GLU A 68 0.82 19.59 -1.91
C GLU A 68 1.78 20.52 -2.66
N LYS A 69 3.07 20.47 -2.32
CA LYS A 69 4.12 21.23 -3.03
C LYS A 69 4.19 20.87 -4.51
N ALA A 70 3.96 19.61 -4.85
CA ALA A 70 3.89 19.12 -6.23
C ALA A 70 2.55 19.41 -6.92
N LYS A 71 1.58 20.03 -6.22
CA LYS A 71 0.20 20.28 -6.70
C LYS A 71 -0.54 18.99 -7.08
N LEU A 72 -0.24 17.91 -6.36
CA LEU A 72 -0.93 16.63 -6.49
C LEU A 72 -1.96 16.46 -5.36
N PRO A 73 -2.98 15.61 -5.54
CA PRO A 73 -3.92 15.30 -4.48
C PRO A 73 -3.19 14.75 -3.22
N PRO A 74 -3.43 15.32 -2.03
CA PRO A 74 -2.68 15.01 -0.82
C PRO A 74 -3.22 13.77 -0.10
N TYR A 75 -3.41 12.67 -0.84
CA TYR A 75 -3.81 11.39 -0.27
C TYR A 75 -2.82 10.28 -0.64
N LEU A 76 -2.71 9.30 0.26
CA LEU A 76 -1.76 8.22 0.16
C LEU A 76 -2.32 6.92 0.73
N MET A 77 -1.74 5.81 0.29
CA MET A 77 -1.95 4.48 0.83
C MET A 77 -0.75 4.05 1.67
N ILE A 78 -0.98 3.29 2.74
CA ILE A 78 0.10 2.71 3.56
C ILE A 78 0.11 1.20 3.41
N ASP A 79 1.26 0.65 3.02
CA ASP A 79 1.53 -0.79 3.03
C ASP A 79 2.05 -1.22 4.39
N PHE A 80 1.38 -2.21 5.01
CA PHE A 80 1.74 -2.71 6.33
C PHE A 80 2.87 -3.73 6.29
N SER A 81 3.12 -4.35 5.13
CA SER A 81 4.12 -5.40 4.93
C SER A 81 5.49 -4.79 4.58
N HIS A 82 6.30 -5.51 3.79
CA HIS A 82 7.58 -5.07 3.24
C HIS A 82 8.47 -4.37 4.28
N ALA A 83 9.03 -3.20 3.95
CA ALA A 83 9.95 -2.50 4.84
C ALA A 83 9.23 -1.87 6.04
N ASN A 84 7.92 -1.60 5.96
CA ASN A 84 7.12 -1.14 7.10
C ASN A 84 6.97 -2.24 8.18
N SER A 85 6.92 -3.50 7.77
CA SER A 85 7.00 -4.66 8.68
C SER A 85 8.43 -5.11 9.01
N SER A 86 9.46 -4.42 8.50
CA SER A 86 10.85 -4.93 8.53
C SER A 86 10.99 -6.36 7.96
N LYS A 87 10.12 -6.74 7.00
CA LYS A 87 9.97 -8.09 6.44
C LYS A 87 9.57 -9.18 7.47
N ASP A 88 9.01 -8.78 8.61
CA ASP A 88 8.41 -9.70 9.58
C ASP A 88 6.89 -9.53 9.56
N TYR A 89 6.20 -10.48 8.93
CA TYR A 89 4.74 -10.43 8.75
C TYR A 89 3.99 -10.23 10.08
N ARG A 90 4.56 -10.65 11.20
CA ARG A 90 3.98 -10.52 12.55
C ARG A 90 3.89 -9.07 13.02
N LYS A 91 4.61 -8.15 12.37
CA LYS A 91 4.56 -6.71 12.65
C LYS A 91 3.47 -5.98 11.87
N GLN A 92 2.83 -6.60 10.88
CA GLN A 92 1.72 -5.97 10.15
C GLN A 92 0.59 -5.47 11.09
N PRO A 93 0.18 -6.22 12.14
CA PRO A 93 -0.80 -5.72 13.12
C PRO A 93 -0.31 -4.52 13.93
N GLU A 94 0.99 -4.41 14.22
CA GLU A 94 1.55 -3.24 14.91
C GLU A 94 1.45 -1.99 14.03
N VAL A 95 1.78 -2.12 12.74
CA VAL A 95 1.61 -1.06 11.75
C VAL A 95 0.13 -0.69 11.61
N ALA A 96 -0.75 -1.69 11.56
CA ALA A 96 -2.19 -1.49 11.46
C ALA A 96 -2.74 -0.69 12.65
N ALA A 97 -2.33 -1.02 13.88
CA ALA A 97 -2.75 -0.33 15.08
C ALA A 97 -2.31 1.15 15.09
N ASP A 98 -1.10 1.44 14.59
CA ASP A 98 -0.64 2.83 14.47
C ASP A 98 -1.46 3.63 13.44
N VAL A 99 -1.64 3.06 12.26
CA VAL A 99 -2.43 3.68 11.19
C VAL A 99 -3.89 3.84 11.62
N ALA A 100 -4.46 2.87 12.33
CA ALA A 100 -5.80 2.94 12.90
C ALA A 100 -5.93 4.10 13.90
N ARG A 101 -4.93 4.31 14.78
CA ARG A 101 -4.91 5.48 15.68
C ARG A 101 -4.89 6.79 14.91
N GLN A 102 -3.99 6.93 13.94
CA GLN A 102 -3.93 8.15 13.11
C GLN A 102 -5.27 8.44 12.42
N MET A 103 -5.89 7.43 11.83
CA MET A 103 -7.20 7.55 11.19
C MET A 103 -8.27 7.97 12.21
N ALA A 104 -8.35 7.29 13.35
CA ALA A 104 -9.29 7.59 14.43
C ALA A 104 -9.13 9.02 14.97
N ASP A 105 -7.89 9.52 15.01
CA ASP A 105 -7.56 10.90 15.43
C ASP A 105 -7.91 11.96 14.40
N GLY A 106 -8.36 11.57 13.20
CA GLY A 106 -8.86 12.50 12.19
C GLY A 106 -7.99 12.60 10.95
N GLN A 107 -6.93 11.80 10.79
CA GLN A 107 -6.10 11.81 9.59
C GLN A 107 -6.94 11.48 8.34
N LYS A 108 -7.01 12.44 7.41
CA LYS A 108 -7.81 12.37 6.17
C LYS A 108 -6.98 11.95 4.94
N ALA A 109 -5.66 12.14 4.97
CA ALA A 109 -4.79 11.84 3.85
C ALA A 109 -4.65 10.33 3.58
N ILE A 110 -4.81 9.49 4.60
CA ILE A 110 -4.77 8.03 4.44
C ILE A 110 -6.07 7.57 3.77
N CYS A 111 -5.98 7.29 2.47
CA CYS A 111 -7.11 6.87 1.63
C CYS A 111 -7.25 5.35 1.53
N GLY A 112 -6.19 4.60 1.82
CA GLY A 112 -6.20 3.14 1.75
C GLY A 112 -5.04 2.51 2.51
N VAL A 113 -5.10 1.19 2.65
CA VAL A 113 -4.04 0.38 3.25
C VAL A 113 -3.82 -0.87 2.41
N MET A 114 -2.63 -1.44 2.45
CA MET A 114 -2.28 -2.73 1.83
C MET A 114 -1.80 -3.71 2.91
N ILE A 115 -2.30 -4.95 2.85
CA ILE A 115 -2.05 -6.00 3.83
C ILE A 115 -1.73 -7.29 3.08
N GLU A 116 -0.67 -7.99 3.48
CA GLU A 116 -0.36 -9.33 2.98
C GLU A 116 -0.90 -10.38 3.94
N SER A 117 -2.01 -10.99 3.53
CA SER A 117 -2.76 -11.98 4.32
C SER A 117 -3.03 -13.25 3.51
N HIS A 118 -3.12 -14.38 4.20
CA HIS A 118 -3.50 -15.66 3.61
C HIS A 118 -4.22 -16.53 4.65
N LEU A 119 -4.81 -17.66 4.24
CA LEU A 119 -5.47 -18.60 5.17
C LEU A 119 -4.52 -19.07 6.28
N VAL A 120 -3.28 -19.40 5.92
CA VAL A 120 -2.20 -19.85 6.81
C VAL A 120 -1.10 -18.80 6.80
N GLU A 121 -0.59 -18.46 7.98
CA GLU A 121 0.49 -17.49 8.14
C GLU A 121 1.84 -17.96 7.59
N GLY A 122 2.78 -17.02 7.47
CA GLY A 122 4.13 -17.29 7.02
C GLY A 122 4.20 -17.50 5.51
N ASN A 123 5.25 -18.20 5.08
CA ASN A 123 5.45 -18.63 3.71
C ASN A 123 6.06 -20.03 3.64
N GLN A 124 6.09 -20.60 2.44
CA GLN A 124 6.71 -21.88 2.14
C GLN A 124 7.50 -21.81 0.82
N LYS A 125 8.54 -22.64 0.69
CA LYS A 125 9.26 -22.81 -0.57
C LYS A 125 8.53 -23.79 -1.48
N ALA A 126 8.32 -23.39 -2.73
CA ALA A 126 7.69 -24.21 -3.78
C ALA A 126 8.70 -24.88 -4.73
N ASP A 127 9.96 -24.44 -4.74
CA ASP A 127 10.98 -24.94 -5.66
C ASP A 127 11.18 -26.46 -5.50
N GLY A 128 11.00 -27.20 -6.60
CA GLY A 128 11.17 -28.64 -6.64
C GLY A 128 10.03 -29.46 -5.98
N LYS A 129 8.97 -28.81 -5.50
CA LYS A 129 7.82 -29.48 -4.89
C LYS A 129 6.65 -29.60 -5.87
N LYS A 130 5.93 -30.72 -5.76
CA LYS A 130 4.61 -30.88 -6.39
C LYS A 130 3.55 -30.15 -5.57
N ARG A 131 2.41 -29.87 -6.20
CA ARG A 131 1.31 -29.12 -5.58
C ARG A 131 0.79 -29.79 -4.31
N GLU A 132 0.78 -31.11 -4.29
CA GLU A 132 0.25 -31.92 -3.18
C GLU A 132 1.16 -31.87 -1.94
N GLU A 133 2.41 -31.44 -2.11
CA GLU A 133 3.39 -31.28 -1.03
C GLU A 133 3.35 -29.87 -0.41
N LEU A 134 2.55 -28.95 -0.96
CA LEU A 134 2.40 -27.59 -0.47
C LEU A 134 1.26 -27.50 0.54
N VAL A 135 1.48 -26.72 1.60
CA VAL A 135 0.44 -26.39 2.56
C VAL A 135 -0.60 -25.55 1.84
N TYR A 136 -1.83 -26.05 1.79
CA TYR A 136 -2.94 -25.31 1.21
C TYR A 136 -3.14 -23.99 1.96
N GLY A 137 -3.23 -22.90 1.20
CA GLY A 137 -3.51 -21.61 1.78
C GLY A 137 -2.32 -20.94 2.49
N GLN A 138 -1.08 -21.34 2.21
CA GLN A 138 0.13 -20.66 2.69
C GLN A 138 0.91 -20.07 1.51
N SER A 139 1.35 -18.81 1.64
CA SER A 139 2.07 -18.07 0.59
C SER A 139 3.35 -18.77 0.13
N ILE A 140 3.67 -18.69 -1.17
CA ILE A 140 4.95 -19.16 -1.74
C ILE A 140 5.97 -18.04 -1.97
N THR A 141 5.58 -16.79 -1.69
CA THR A 141 6.40 -15.59 -1.87
C THR A 141 6.70 -14.96 -0.50
N ASP A 142 6.24 -13.75 -0.25
CA ASP A 142 6.39 -13.06 1.02
C ASP A 142 5.46 -13.66 2.07
N ALA A 143 5.87 -13.55 3.33
CA ALA A 143 5.14 -14.13 4.44
C ALA A 143 3.89 -13.31 4.77
N CYS A 144 2.77 -14.00 4.97
CA CYS A 144 1.48 -13.36 5.27
C CYS A 144 1.06 -13.54 6.72
N ILE A 145 0.20 -12.66 7.22
CA ILE A 145 -0.61 -12.96 8.42
C ILE A 145 -1.70 -14.00 8.10
N ASN A 146 -2.16 -14.76 9.09
CA ASN A 146 -3.26 -15.71 8.92
C ASN A 146 -4.64 -15.02 8.86
N TRP A 147 -5.68 -15.82 8.62
CA TRP A 147 -7.05 -15.35 8.55
C TRP A 147 -7.56 -14.69 9.85
N ASP A 148 -7.32 -15.29 11.01
CA ASP A 148 -7.80 -14.76 12.29
C ASP A 148 -7.20 -13.38 12.58
N THR A 149 -5.90 -13.22 12.33
CA THR A 149 -5.23 -11.92 12.44
C THR A 149 -5.77 -10.91 11.42
N THR A 150 -6.08 -11.37 10.21
CA THR A 150 -6.67 -10.53 9.16
C THR A 150 -8.03 -9.99 9.58
N GLU A 151 -8.88 -10.84 10.14
CA GLU A 151 -10.18 -10.43 10.66
C GLU A 151 -10.03 -9.38 11.77
N GLN A 152 -9.09 -9.60 12.71
CA GLN A 152 -8.81 -8.64 13.77
C GLN A 152 -8.38 -7.27 13.21
N VAL A 153 -7.40 -7.25 12.31
CA VAL A 153 -6.90 -6.01 11.67
C VAL A 153 -8.01 -5.28 10.92
N LEU A 154 -8.84 -5.99 10.15
CA LEU A 154 -9.95 -5.39 9.41
C LEU A 154 -11.00 -4.79 10.35
N ARG A 155 -11.31 -5.45 11.47
CA ARG A 155 -12.25 -4.95 12.48
C ARG A 155 -11.72 -3.69 13.17
N GLU A 156 -10.43 -3.65 13.49
CA GLU A 156 -9.76 -2.48 14.07
C GLU A 156 -9.80 -1.29 13.11
N LEU A 157 -9.40 -1.49 11.84
CA LEU A 157 -9.47 -0.44 10.81
C LEU A 157 -10.92 0.05 10.60
N ALA A 158 -11.90 -0.84 10.60
CA ALA A 158 -13.30 -0.47 10.49
C ALA A 158 -13.81 0.34 11.70
N ALA A 159 -13.28 0.09 12.90
CA ALA A 159 -13.56 0.90 14.08
C ALA A 159 -12.94 2.30 13.95
N ALA A 160 -11.68 2.39 13.53
CA ALA A 160 -10.99 3.66 13.29
C ALA A 160 -11.69 4.53 12.24
N VAL A 161 -12.16 3.94 11.13
CA VAL A 161 -12.95 4.65 10.11
C VAL A 161 -14.25 5.21 10.69
N ARG A 162 -14.95 4.43 11.53
CA ARG A 162 -16.20 4.90 12.18
C ARG A 162 -15.93 6.05 13.14
N GLN A 163 -14.89 5.96 13.96
CA GLN A 163 -14.48 7.03 14.87
C GLN A 163 -14.12 8.30 14.11
N ARG A 164 -13.32 8.19 13.03
CA ARG A 164 -12.98 9.32 12.15
C ARG A 164 -14.23 10.01 11.59
N ARG A 165 -15.22 9.22 11.15
CA ARG A 165 -16.48 9.74 10.60
C ARG A 165 -17.29 10.49 11.66
N ALA A 166 -17.37 9.97 12.88
CA ALA A 166 -18.05 10.66 13.98
C ALA A 166 -17.39 12.00 14.31
N LYS A 167 -16.06 12.01 14.47
CA LYS A 167 -15.29 13.22 14.75
C LYS A 167 -15.43 14.30 13.67
N ASN A 168 -15.45 13.89 12.41
CA ASN A 168 -15.64 14.80 11.28
C ASN A 168 -17.07 15.33 11.12
N ALA A 169 -18.07 14.66 11.70
CA ALA A 169 -19.44 15.16 11.70
C ALA A 169 -19.66 16.25 12.77
N GLU A 170 -18.79 16.30 13.78
CA GLU A 170 -18.82 17.27 14.89
C GLU A 170 -17.94 18.51 14.65
N SER A 171 -17.12 18.51 13.59
CA SER A 171 -16.18 19.59 13.22
C SER A 171 -16.67 20.36 12.01
#